data_AF-A0A379SJG6-F1
#
_entry.id   AF-A0A379SJG6-F1
#
_cell.length_a   1.000
_cell.length_b   1.000
_cell.length_c   1.000
_cell.angle_alpha   90.00
_cell.angle_beta   90.00
_cell.angle_gamma   90.00
#
_symmetry.space_group_name_H-M   'P 1'
#
loop_
_entity.id
_entity.type
_entity.pdbx_description
1 polymer ?
#
loop_
_entity_poly.entity_id
_entity_poly.type
_entity_poly.pdbx_seq_one_letter_code
_entity_poly.pdbx_strand_id
1 'polypeptide(L)'
;MKKINHWINGKNVAGNDYFQTTNPATGDVLAEVASGGEAEVNQAVAAAKDAFPKWANLPMKERARLMRRLGDLIDQNVPEIAAMETADTGLPIHQTKNVLIPRASHNFEFFAEVCQQMNGKTYPVDDKMLNYTLVQPVGVCALVSPWNVPFMTATWKVAPCLALGNTAVLKMSELSPLTADRLGELALEAGIPAGVLNVVQGYGATAGDALVRHHDVRAVSFTGGTATGRNIMKNAGLKKYSMELGGKSPVLILTMPTLSGRWMQRCSLFSLSTANAAPPDRASLSSRAFTLSS
;
A
#
# COMPACT_ATOMS: atom_id res chain seq x y z
N MET A 1 -23.98 11.12 8.87
CA MET A 1 -22.59 10.65 9.08
C MET A 1 -22.18 9.87 7.84
N LYS A 2 -20.98 10.10 7.28
CA LYS A 2 -20.52 9.39 6.07
C LYS A 2 -20.29 7.91 6.40
N LYS A 3 -20.80 6.99 5.59
CA LYS A 3 -20.52 5.55 5.69
C LYS A 3 -19.52 5.12 4.62
N ILE A 4 -18.51 4.36 5.03
CA ILE A 4 -17.50 3.76 4.17
C ILE A 4 -17.67 2.26 4.20
N ASN A 5 -17.71 1.69 3.01
CA ASN A 5 -18.03 0.29 2.77
C ASN A 5 -16.81 -0.42 2.18
N HIS A 6 -16.97 -1.69 1.83
CA HIS A 6 -15.96 -2.43 1.09
C HIS A 6 -16.06 -2.12 -0.41
N TRP A 7 -14.94 -2.23 -1.13
CA TRP A 7 -14.92 -2.27 -2.59
C TRP A 7 -14.62 -3.70 -3.03
N ILE A 8 -15.65 -4.46 -3.40
CA ILE A 8 -15.53 -5.88 -3.76
C ILE A 8 -16.14 -6.10 -5.13
N ASN A 9 -15.38 -6.69 -6.04
CA ASN A 9 -15.80 -6.96 -7.41
C ASN A 9 -16.39 -5.73 -8.13
N GLY A 10 -15.75 -4.57 -7.93
CA GLY A 10 -16.17 -3.29 -8.49
C GLY A 10 -17.49 -2.73 -7.95
N LYS A 11 -17.97 -3.22 -6.81
CA LYS A 11 -19.17 -2.73 -6.14
C LYS A 11 -18.82 -2.19 -4.76
N ASN A 12 -19.59 -1.19 -4.34
CA ASN A 12 -19.62 -0.70 -2.97
C ASN A 12 -20.49 -1.64 -2.13
N VAL A 13 -19.88 -2.47 -1.28
CA VAL A 13 -20.54 -3.54 -0.53
C VAL A 13 -20.61 -3.16 0.95
N ALA A 14 -21.81 -3.02 1.49
CA ALA A 14 -22.04 -2.71 2.90
C ALA A 14 -21.50 -3.83 3.81
N GLY A 15 -20.98 -3.44 4.97
CA GLY A 15 -20.63 -4.37 6.04
C GLY A 15 -21.83 -4.67 6.93
N ASN A 16 -21.75 -5.75 7.72
CA ASN A 16 -22.73 -6.03 8.76
C ASN A 16 -22.52 -5.16 10.00
N ASP A 17 -21.25 -4.91 10.33
CA ASP A 17 -20.83 -4.08 11.46
C ASP A 17 -20.00 -2.90 10.98
N TYR A 18 -19.93 -1.85 11.80
CA TYR A 18 -19.18 -0.63 11.51
C TYR A 18 -18.40 -0.16 12.74
N PHE A 19 -17.25 0.45 12.52
CA PHE A 19 -16.48 1.17 13.54
C PHE A 19 -16.31 2.64 13.14
N GLN A 20 -16.01 3.51 14.10
CA GLN A 20 -15.77 4.92 13.82
C GLN A 20 -14.28 5.19 13.57
N THR A 21 -13.98 5.98 12.54
CA THR A 21 -12.69 6.67 12.43
C THR A 21 -12.86 8.12 12.87
N THR A 22 -11.85 8.67 13.53
CA THR A 22 -11.89 9.97 14.21
C THR A 22 -10.71 10.82 13.78
N ASN A 23 -10.92 12.13 13.70
CA ASN A 23 -9.84 13.07 13.47
C ASN A 23 -8.92 13.10 14.70
N PRO A 24 -7.64 12.74 14.58
CA PRO A 24 -6.75 12.67 15.74
C PRO A 24 -6.43 14.05 16.34
N ALA A 25 -6.65 15.15 15.61
CA ALA A 25 -6.42 16.50 16.11
C ALA A 25 -7.59 17.05 16.94
N THR A 26 -8.83 16.63 16.66
CA THR A 26 -10.04 17.18 17.31
C THR A 26 -10.81 16.15 18.13
N GLY A 27 -10.65 14.86 17.84
CA GLY A 27 -11.45 13.77 18.39
C GLY A 27 -12.80 13.57 17.69
N ASP A 28 -13.14 14.43 16.73
CA ASP A 28 -14.43 14.34 16.03
C ASP A 28 -14.52 13.09 15.16
N VAL A 29 -15.70 12.47 15.12
CA VAL A 29 -15.98 11.33 14.24
C VAL A 29 -16.01 11.81 12.78
N LEU A 30 -15.16 11.22 11.95
CA LEU A 30 -15.08 11.50 10.51
C LEU A 30 -16.06 10.66 9.70
N ALA A 31 -16.12 9.35 9.98
CA ALA A 31 -16.97 8.40 9.26
C ALA A 31 -17.24 7.13 10.07
N GLU A 32 -18.31 6.43 9.72
CA GLU A 32 -18.51 5.02 10.07
C GLU A 32 -17.95 4.14 8.96
N VAL A 33 -17.12 3.17 9.30
CA VAL A 33 -16.34 2.35 8.38
C VAL A 33 -16.70 0.90 8.59
N ALA A 34 -17.01 0.18 7.52
CA ALA A 34 -17.40 -1.22 7.59
C ALA A 34 -16.31 -2.07 8.27
N SER A 35 -16.73 -2.94 9.19
CA SER A 35 -15.84 -3.82 9.95
C SER A 35 -15.85 -5.22 9.33
N GLY A 36 -15.00 -5.43 8.33
CA GLY A 36 -14.92 -6.70 7.62
C GLY A 36 -14.24 -7.80 8.44
N GLY A 37 -14.57 -9.04 8.08
CA GLY A 37 -13.96 -10.25 8.61
C GLY A 37 -13.65 -11.26 7.51
N GLU A 38 -13.66 -12.54 7.89
CA GLU A 38 -13.34 -13.64 6.98
C GLU A 38 -14.32 -13.72 5.79
N ALA A 39 -15.60 -13.41 6.00
CA ALA A 39 -16.61 -13.48 4.94
C ALA A 39 -16.34 -12.49 3.80
N GLU A 40 -16.05 -11.23 4.12
CA GLU A 40 -15.76 -10.20 3.12
C GLU A 40 -14.40 -10.44 2.44
N VAL A 41 -13.42 -10.95 3.20
CA VAL A 41 -12.13 -11.37 2.65
C VAL A 41 -12.32 -12.51 1.64
N ASN A 42 -13.11 -13.53 1.96
CA ASN A 42 -13.37 -14.65 1.06
C ASN A 42 -14.04 -14.17 -0.24
N GLN A 43 -15.01 -13.25 -0.14
CA GLN A 43 -15.65 -12.64 -1.31
C GLN A 43 -14.64 -11.84 -2.16
N ALA A 44 -13.79 -11.02 -1.53
CA ALA A 44 -12.78 -10.23 -2.22
C ALA A 44 -11.71 -11.10 -2.89
N VAL A 45 -11.25 -12.16 -2.23
CA VAL A 45 -10.26 -13.09 -2.78
C VAL A 45 -10.87 -13.90 -3.93
N ALA A 46 -12.12 -14.35 -3.81
CA ALA A 46 -12.81 -15.02 -4.91
C ALA A 46 -12.92 -14.11 -6.15
N ALA A 47 -13.35 -12.86 -5.96
CA ALA A 47 -13.42 -11.88 -7.05
C ALA A 47 -12.04 -11.62 -7.68
N ALA A 48 -10.99 -11.49 -6.86
CA ALA A 48 -9.62 -11.33 -7.34
C ALA A 48 -9.12 -12.54 -8.14
N LYS A 49 -9.47 -13.74 -7.70
CA LYS A 49 -9.11 -15.00 -8.36
C LYS A 49 -9.83 -15.14 -9.70
N ASP A 50 -11.11 -14.78 -9.77
CA ASP A 50 -11.90 -14.83 -11.00
C ASP A 50 -11.43 -13.80 -12.04
N ALA A 51 -11.04 -12.59 -11.59
CA ALA A 51 -10.52 -11.54 -12.47
C ALA A 51 -9.09 -11.84 -12.98
N PHE A 52 -8.31 -12.64 -12.23
CA PHE A 52 -6.88 -12.83 -12.47
C PHE A 52 -6.54 -13.32 -13.88
N PRO A 53 -7.15 -14.37 -14.44
CA PRO A 53 -6.79 -14.86 -15.77
C PRO A 53 -6.97 -13.80 -16.87
N LYS A 54 -8.05 -13.00 -16.82
CA LYS A 54 -8.28 -11.95 -17.81
C LYS A 54 -7.32 -10.78 -17.64
N TRP A 55 -7.05 -10.38 -16.40
CA TRP A 55 -6.13 -9.27 -16.11
C TRP A 55 -4.67 -9.59 -16.43
N ALA A 56 -4.21 -10.80 -16.08
CA ALA A 56 -2.86 -11.28 -16.36
C ALA A 56 -2.60 -11.38 -17.86
N ASN A 57 -3.61 -11.76 -18.65
CA ASN A 57 -3.52 -11.88 -20.12
C ASN A 57 -3.84 -10.57 -20.86
N LEU A 58 -4.22 -9.50 -20.17
CA LEU A 58 -4.41 -8.19 -20.79
C LEU A 58 -3.09 -7.74 -21.44
N PRO A 59 -3.08 -7.25 -22.69
CA PRO A 59 -1.87 -6.75 -23.32
C PRO A 59 -1.19 -5.69 -22.44
N MET A 60 0.13 -5.79 -22.27
CA MET A 60 0.89 -4.94 -21.36
C MET A 60 0.68 -3.44 -21.63
N LYS A 61 0.52 -3.05 -22.91
CA LYS A 61 0.25 -1.66 -23.31
C LYS A 61 -1.11 -1.16 -22.83
N GLU A 62 -2.14 -2.00 -22.88
CA GLU A 62 -3.48 -1.66 -22.38
C GLU A 62 -3.49 -1.56 -20.87
N ARG A 63 -2.83 -2.52 -20.19
CA ARG A 63 -2.64 -2.47 -18.74
C ARG A 63 -1.91 -1.20 -18.31
N ALA A 64 -0.79 -0.87 -18.97
CA ALA A 64 -0.06 0.38 -18.73
C ALA A 64 -0.93 1.63 -18.94
N ARG A 65 -1.83 1.63 -19.94
CA ARG A 65 -2.77 2.74 -20.17
C ARG A 65 -3.71 2.94 -18.98
N LEU A 66 -4.27 1.86 -18.43
CA LEU A 66 -5.15 1.93 -17.26
C LEU A 66 -4.40 2.39 -16.01
N MET A 67 -3.17 1.91 -15.82
CA MET A 67 -2.32 2.35 -14.71
C MET A 67 -2.01 3.85 -14.78
N ARG A 68 -1.63 4.38 -15.95
CA ARG A 68 -1.40 5.83 -16.14
C ARG A 68 -2.66 6.63 -15.86
N ARG A 69 -3.81 6.20 -16.38
CA ARG A 69 -5.09 6.87 -16.14
C ARG A 69 -5.44 6.94 -14.65
N LEU A 70 -5.13 5.90 -13.87
CA LEU A 70 -5.30 5.93 -12.42
C LEU A 70 -4.37 6.97 -11.76
N GLY A 71 -3.11 7.06 -12.20
CA GLY A 71 -2.20 8.13 -11.80
C GLY A 71 -2.75 9.53 -12.10
N ASP A 72 -3.20 9.75 -13.34
CA ASP A 72 -3.78 11.03 -13.78
C ASP A 72 -5.00 11.44 -12.93
N LEU A 73 -5.86 10.49 -12.60
CA LEU A 73 -7.03 10.74 -11.74
C LEU A 73 -6.62 11.11 -10.32
N ILE A 74 -5.56 10.52 -9.79
CA ILE A 74 -5.02 10.91 -8.47
C ILE A 74 -4.50 12.35 -8.53
N ASP A 75 -3.76 12.73 -9.58
CA ASP A 75 -3.24 14.09 -9.75
C ASP A 75 -4.36 15.14 -9.86
N GLN A 76 -5.43 14.82 -10.58
CA GLN A 76 -6.61 15.68 -10.70
C GLN A 76 -7.33 15.90 -9.36
N ASN A 77 -7.22 14.96 -8.43
CA ASN A 77 -7.92 14.98 -7.14
C ASN A 77 -6.99 15.25 -5.94
N VAL A 78 -5.75 15.73 -6.16
CA VAL A 78 -4.77 16.00 -5.09
C VAL A 78 -5.35 16.83 -3.93
N PRO A 79 -6.06 17.97 -4.14
CA PRO A 79 -6.59 18.75 -3.03
C PRO A 79 -7.59 18.00 -2.16
N GLU A 80 -8.45 17.18 -2.77
CA GLU A 80 -9.47 16.39 -2.07
C GLU A 80 -8.82 15.27 -1.25
N ILE A 81 -7.96 14.47 -1.89
CA ILE A 81 -7.27 13.34 -1.25
C ILE A 81 -6.36 13.84 -0.14
N ALA A 82 -5.66 14.96 -0.33
CA ALA A 82 -4.78 15.53 0.69
C ALA A 82 -5.55 16.01 1.92
N ALA A 83 -6.72 16.63 1.74
CA ALA A 83 -7.58 17.04 2.85
C ALA A 83 -8.10 15.83 3.63
N MET A 84 -8.52 14.78 2.90
CA MET A 84 -8.97 13.51 3.49
C MET A 84 -7.86 12.82 4.28
N GLU A 85 -6.67 12.69 3.69
CA GLU A 85 -5.48 12.10 4.33
C GLU A 85 -5.12 12.87 5.61
N THR A 86 -5.08 14.21 5.54
CA THR A 86 -4.77 15.06 6.70
C THR A 86 -5.80 14.92 7.80
N ALA A 87 -7.09 14.86 7.49
CA ALA A 87 -8.14 14.71 8.48
C ALA A 87 -8.04 13.37 9.22
N ASP A 88 -7.74 12.27 8.50
CA ASP A 88 -7.72 10.91 9.05
C ASP A 88 -6.41 10.59 9.80
N THR A 89 -5.30 11.20 9.40
CA THR A 89 -3.96 10.89 9.96
C THR A 89 -3.37 11.96 10.86
N GLY A 90 -3.86 13.20 10.77
CA GLY A 90 -3.24 14.37 11.39
C GLY A 90 -1.97 14.87 10.68
N LEU A 91 -1.60 14.31 9.52
CA LEU A 91 -0.45 14.79 8.75
C LEU A 91 -0.66 16.24 8.29
N PRO A 92 0.35 17.14 8.39
CA PRO A 92 0.22 18.51 7.94
C PRO A 92 -0.23 18.61 6.48
N ILE A 93 -1.23 19.45 6.20
CA ILE A 93 -1.80 19.61 4.85
C ILE A 93 -0.76 20.00 3.80
N HIS A 94 0.26 20.77 4.18
CA HIS A 94 1.36 21.10 3.27
C HIS A 94 2.09 19.83 2.80
N GLN A 95 2.31 18.87 3.70
CA GLN A 95 3.01 17.63 3.39
C GLN A 95 2.17 16.69 2.54
N THR A 96 0.89 16.51 2.86
CA THR A 96 -0.01 15.66 2.07
C THR A 96 -0.19 16.24 0.67
N LYS A 97 -0.53 17.54 0.57
CA LYS A 97 -0.82 18.22 -0.69
C LYS A 97 0.39 18.38 -1.62
N ASN A 98 1.56 18.76 -1.09
CA ASN A 98 2.69 19.15 -1.94
C ASN A 98 3.73 18.03 -2.11
N VAL A 99 3.65 16.95 -1.35
CA VAL A 99 4.68 15.89 -1.35
C VAL A 99 4.08 14.51 -1.49
N LEU A 100 3.18 14.09 -0.59
CA LEU A 100 2.78 12.69 -0.50
C LEU A 100 1.81 12.28 -1.60
N ILE A 101 0.71 13.02 -1.80
CA ILE A 101 -0.30 12.63 -2.79
C ILE A 101 0.25 12.76 -4.23
N PRO A 102 0.97 13.84 -4.61
CA PRO A 102 1.59 13.90 -5.94
C PRO A 102 2.66 12.82 -6.17
N ARG A 103 3.35 12.37 -5.11
CA ARG A 103 4.27 11.24 -5.25
C ARG A 103 3.54 9.90 -5.40
N ALA A 104 2.33 9.77 -4.84
CA ALA A 104 1.53 8.56 -4.91
C ALA A 104 1.02 8.28 -6.33
N SER A 105 0.64 9.32 -7.09
CA SER A 105 0.28 9.19 -8.52
C SER A 105 1.45 8.69 -9.37
N HIS A 106 2.65 9.26 -9.17
CA HIS A 106 3.87 8.87 -9.89
C HIS A 106 4.23 7.37 -9.76
N ASN A 107 3.81 6.69 -8.69
CA ASN A 107 4.00 5.24 -8.59
C ASN A 107 3.31 4.49 -9.74
N PHE A 108 2.08 4.90 -10.09
CA PHE A 108 1.33 4.27 -11.16
C PHE A 108 1.93 4.55 -12.53
N GLU A 109 2.38 5.78 -12.77
CA GLU A 109 3.12 6.15 -13.98
C GLU A 109 4.40 5.32 -14.12
N PHE A 110 5.23 5.28 -13.07
CA PHE A 110 6.47 4.52 -13.06
C PHE A 110 6.23 3.03 -13.35
N PHE A 111 5.28 2.40 -12.66
CA PHE A 111 5.03 0.97 -12.88
C PHE A 111 4.31 0.68 -14.20
N ALA A 112 3.60 1.64 -14.79
CA ALA A 112 3.09 1.53 -16.16
C ALA A 112 4.23 1.43 -17.19
N GLU A 113 5.36 2.10 -16.95
CA GLU A 113 6.55 1.96 -17.78
C GLU A 113 7.28 0.65 -17.51
N VAL A 114 7.53 0.33 -16.24
CA VAL A 114 8.24 -0.90 -15.84
C VAL A 114 7.57 -2.13 -16.44
N CYS A 115 6.23 -2.23 -16.40
CA CYS A 115 5.54 -3.43 -16.89
C CYS A 115 5.74 -3.70 -18.39
N GLN A 116 6.11 -2.69 -19.18
CA GLN A 116 6.40 -2.83 -20.61
C GLN A 116 7.85 -3.23 -20.90
N GLN A 117 8.72 -3.21 -19.89
CA GLN A 117 10.14 -3.51 -19.99
C GLN A 117 10.54 -4.80 -19.24
N MET A 118 9.56 -5.49 -18.64
CA MET A 118 9.80 -6.74 -17.92
C MET A 118 10.08 -7.89 -18.89
N ASN A 119 11.36 -8.17 -19.10
CA ASN A 119 11.82 -9.23 -19.97
C ASN A 119 12.39 -10.41 -19.20
N GLY A 120 12.17 -11.61 -19.75
CA GLY A 120 12.88 -12.81 -19.38
C GLY A 120 14.36 -12.78 -19.81
N LYS A 121 15.08 -13.85 -19.51
CA LYS A 121 16.46 -14.05 -19.95
C LYS A 121 16.56 -15.36 -20.71
N THR A 122 17.34 -15.37 -21.79
CA THR A 122 17.73 -16.58 -22.52
C THR A 122 19.12 -17.00 -22.07
N TYR A 123 19.33 -18.29 -21.86
CA TYR A 123 20.61 -18.84 -21.38
C TYR A 123 21.12 -19.86 -22.40
N PRO A 124 22.31 -19.64 -23.00
CA PRO A 124 22.93 -20.65 -23.84
C PRO A 124 23.37 -21.82 -22.97
N VAL A 125 23.09 -23.05 -23.41
CA VAL A 125 23.58 -24.27 -22.75
C VAL A 125 24.38 -25.10 -23.76
N ASP A 126 23.69 -25.84 -24.62
CA ASP A 126 24.27 -26.60 -25.72
C ASP A 126 23.43 -26.41 -27.00
N ASP A 127 23.74 -27.17 -28.05
CA ASP A 127 23.04 -27.15 -29.34
C ASP A 127 21.73 -27.97 -29.34
N LYS A 128 21.31 -28.49 -28.17
CA LYS A 128 20.16 -29.40 -28.05
C LYS A 128 19.02 -28.82 -27.24
N MET A 129 19.25 -27.80 -26.40
CA MET A 129 18.24 -27.26 -25.49
C MET A 129 18.13 -25.73 -25.53
N LEU A 130 16.89 -25.23 -25.67
CA LEU A 130 16.56 -23.81 -25.53
C LEU A 130 16.13 -23.51 -24.10
N ASN A 131 16.95 -22.74 -23.37
CA ASN A 131 16.62 -22.27 -22.03
C ASN A 131 16.25 -20.79 -22.01
N TYR A 132 15.06 -20.48 -21.47
CA TYR A 132 14.63 -19.11 -21.21
C TYR A 132 13.79 -19.02 -19.94
N THR A 133 13.75 -17.83 -19.35
CA THR A 133 12.89 -17.54 -18.20
C THR A 133 11.73 -16.64 -18.62
N LEU A 134 10.61 -16.76 -17.92
CA LEU A 134 9.47 -15.87 -18.05
C LEU A 134 9.21 -15.18 -16.72
N VAL A 135 8.83 -13.91 -16.78
CA VAL A 135 8.31 -13.18 -15.62
C VAL A 135 6.79 -13.28 -15.68
N GLN A 136 6.20 -14.04 -14.78
CA GLN A 136 4.76 -14.25 -14.71
C GLN A 136 4.19 -13.68 -13.40
N PRO A 137 2.97 -13.11 -13.44
CA PRO A 137 2.29 -12.71 -12.22
C PRO A 137 2.06 -13.91 -11.31
N VAL A 138 2.06 -13.66 -10.00
CA VAL A 138 1.98 -14.70 -8.97
C VAL A 138 0.56 -15.13 -8.66
N GLY A 139 -0.44 -14.30 -8.95
CA GLY A 139 -1.86 -14.58 -8.63
C GLY A 139 -2.51 -13.47 -7.82
N VAL A 140 -3.32 -13.87 -6.85
CA VAL A 140 -3.95 -12.96 -5.88
C VAL A 140 -2.95 -12.54 -4.81
N CYS A 141 -2.83 -11.25 -4.58
CA CYS A 141 -1.93 -10.65 -3.60
C CYS A 141 -2.71 -10.02 -2.43
N ALA A 142 -2.29 -10.31 -1.21
CA ALA A 142 -2.72 -9.59 -0.01
C ALA A 142 -1.82 -8.37 0.21
N LEU A 143 -2.40 -7.18 0.17
CA LEU A 143 -1.70 -5.91 0.39
C LEU A 143 -2.18 -5.33 1.71
N VAL A 144 -1.31 -5.31 2.72
CA VAL A 144 -1.66 -4.84 4.07
C VAL A 144 -0.70 -3.74 4.48
N SER A 145 -1.24 -2.58 4.85
CA SER A 145 -0.46 -1.35 5.07
C SER A 145 -0.87 -0.60 6.34
N PRO A 146 0.05 0.20 6.91
CA PRO A 146 -0.13 0.91 8.17
C PRO A 146 -0.91 2.21 7.98
N TRP A 147 -1.08 2.94 9.09
CA TRP A 147 -1.88 4.15 9.20
C TRP A 147 -1.11 5.47 9.02
N ASN A 148 0.22 5.44 9.00
CA ASN A 148 1.04 6.66 9.14
C ASN A 148 1.15 7.48 7.84
N VAL A 149 1.09 6.82 6.67
CA VAL A 149 1.02 7.42 5.33
C VAL A 149 0.17 6.50 4.43
N PRO A 150 -1.12 6.34 4.75
CA PRO A 150 -1.96 5.29 4.21
C PRO A 150 -2.07 5.37 2.69
N PHE A 151 -2.30 6.54 2.10
CA PHE A 151 -2.44 6.62 0.63
C PHE A 151 -1.13 6.29 -0.09
N MET A 152 0.00 6.82 0.39
CA MET A 152 1.32 6.56 -0.18
C MET A 152 1.67 5.07 -0.11
N THR A 153 1.46 4.44 1.05
CA THR A 153 1.79 3.01 1.24
C THR A 153 0.80 2.08 0.54
N ALA A 154 -0.45 2.47 0.35
CA ALA A 154 -1.39 1.76 -0.51
C ALA A 154 -0.88 1.74 -1.96
N THR A 155 -0.52 2.90 -2.51
CA THR A 155 -0.07 3.00 -3.91
C THR A 155 1.28 2.32 -4.15
N TRP A 156 2.21 2.31 -3.19
CA TRP A 156 3.44 1.52 -3.25
C TRP A 156 3.21 0.02 -3.44
N LYS A 157 2.09 -0.49 -2.95
CA LYS A 157 1.74 -1.90 -3.08
C LYS A 157 0.88 -2.17 -4.31
N VAL A 158 -0.14 -1.35 -4.52
CA VAL A 158 -1.13 -1.52 -5.60
C VAL A 158 -0.48 -1.32 -6.97
N ALA A 159 0.31 -0.25 -7.16
CA ALA A 159 0.90 0.08 -8.45
C ALA A 159 1.77 -1.06 -9.04
N PRO A 160 2.79 -1.61 -8.34
CA PRO A 160 3.55 -2.74 -8.88
C PRO A 160 2.71 -4.01 -8.99
N CYS A 161 1.81 -4.27 -8.04
CA CYS A 161 0.97 -5.45 -8.03
C CYS A 161 0.14 -5.55 -9.31
N LEU A 162 -0.63 -4.50 -9.60
CA LEU A 162 -1.54 -4.50 -10.74
C LEU A 162 -0.80 -4.35 -12.06
N ALA A 163 0.22 -3.49 -12.14
CA ALA A 163 0.97 -3.28 -13.38
C ALA A 163 1.66 -4.56 -13.88
N LEU A 164 2.11 -5.41 -12.95
CA LEU A 164 2.72 -6.71 -13.27
C LEU A 164 1.69 -7.84 -13.47
N GLY A 165 0.40 -7.52 -13.57
CA GLY A 165 -0.66 -8.47 -13.95
C GLY A 165 -1.25 -9.28 -12.79
N ASN A 166 -0.96 -8.93 -11.54
CA ASN A 166 -1.59 -9.55 -10.37
C ASN A 166 -2.92 -8.88 -10.05
N THR A 167 -3.76 -9.57 -9.29
CA THR A 167 -4.96 -9.00 -8.66
C THR A 167 -4.72 -8.85 -7.16
N ALA A 168 -5.44 -7.93 -6.53
CA ALA A 168 -5.16 -7.52 -5.17
C ALA A 168 -6.40 -7.47 -4.29
N VAL A 169 -6.20 -7.81 -3.02
CA VAL A 169 -7.05 -7.41 -1.92
C VAL A 169 -6.23 -6.50 -1.02
N LEU A 170 -6.64 -5.23 -0.93
CA LEU A 170 -6.03 -4.20 -0.10
C LEU A 170 -6.77 -4.10 1.23
N LYS A 171 -6.02 -4.11 2.33
CA LYS A 171 -6.53 -3.84 3.67
C LYS A 171 -5.64 -2.79 4.35
N MET A 172 -6.16 -1.58 4.46
CA MET A 172 -5.50 -0.47 5.17
C MET A 172 -5.85 -0.49 6.65
N SER A 173 -5.01 0.10 7.48
CA SER A 173 -5.27 0.18 8.92
C SER A 173 -6.61 0.85 9.21
N GLU A 174 -7.32 0.28 10.19
CA GLU A 174 -8.54 0.82 10.79
C GLU A 174 -8.39 2.25 11.33
N LEU A 175 -7.16 2.71 11.59
CA LEU A 175 -6.88 4.05 12.09
C LEU A 175 -6.85 5.12 11.00
N SER A 176 -6.72 4.72 9.72
CA SER A 176 -6.80 5.68 8.62
C SER A 176 -7.32 5.05 7.30
N PRO A 177 -8.61 4.68 7.25
CA PRO A 177 -9.21 3.97 6.12
C PRO A 177 -9.72 4.90 4.99
N LEU A 178 -9.82 6.22 5.21
CA LEU A 178 -10.58 7.11 4.32
C LEU A 178 -9.99 7.16 2.90
N THR A 179 -8.68 7.31 2.75
CA THR A 179 -8.06 7.43 1.43
C THR A 179 -7.91 6.09 0.71
N ALA A 180 -8.01 4.97 1.43
CA ALA A 180 -8.13 3.64 0.86
C ALA A 180 -9.46 3.45 0.11
N ASP A 181 -10.55 3.96 0.69
CA ASP A 181 -11.87 4.01 0.08
C ASP A 181 -11.81 4.80 -1.23
N ARG A 182 -11.21 6.00 -1.19
CA ARG A 182 -11.04 6.84 -2.38
C ARG A 182 -10.21 6.17 -3.48
N LEU A 183 -9.15 5.41 -3.12
CA LEU A 183 -8.37 4.66 -4.10
C LEU A 183 -9.20 3.57 -4.82
N GLY A 184 -10.11 2.91 -4.09
CA GLY A 184 -11.04 1.92 -4.65
C GLY A 184 -11.96 2.54 -5.72
N GLU A 185 -12.52 3.71 -5.43
CA GLU A 185 -13.34 4.48 -6.38
C GLU A 185 -12.55 4.89 -7.63
N LEU A 186 -11.38 5.50 -7.44
CA LEU A 186 -10.55 5.99 -8.55
C LEU A 186 -10.08 4.86 -9.46
N ALA A 187 -9.82 3.66 -8.92
CA ALA A 187 -9.49 2.50 -9.73
C ALA A 187 -10.64 2.11 -10.68
N LEU A 188 -11.89 2.18 -10.22
CA LEU A 188 -13.06 1.91 -11.06
C LEU A 188 -13.25 3.00 -12.11
N GLU A 189 -13.09 4.27 -11.74
CA GLU A 189 -13.16 5.40 -12.66
C GLU A 189 -12.07 5.33 -13.75
N ALA A 190 -10.86 4.87 -13.40
CA ALA A 190 -9.77 4.62 -14.34
C ALA A 190 -10.12 3.50 -15.35
N GLY A 191 -11.10 2.64 -15.04
CA GLY A 191 -11.49 1.49 -15.83
C GLY A 191 -10.70 0.22 -15.47
N ILE A 192 -10.12 0.16 -14.27
CA ILE A 192 -9.57 -1.10 -13.74
C ILE A 192 -10.74 -2.10 -13.62
N PRO A 193 -10.65 -3.31 -14.21
CA PRO A 193 -11.76 -4.25 -14.21
C PRO A 193 -12.20 -4.66 -12.80
N ALA A 194 -13.49 -4.94 -12.66
CA ALA A 194 -14.06 -5.47 -11.44
C ALA A 194 -13.28 -6.70 -10.94
N GLY A 195 -12.97 -6.72 -9.65
CA GLY A 195 -12.22 -7.79 -8.99
C GLY A 195 -10.70 -7.66 -9.09
N VAL A 196 -10.14 -6.82 -9.96
CA VAL A 196 -8.67 -6.65 -10.07
C VAL A 196 -8.09 -5.97 -8.82
N LEU A 197 -8.76 -4.92 -8.35
CA LEU A 197 -8.51 -4.32 -7.04
C LEU A 197 -9.76 -4.47 -6.19
N ASN A 198 -9.59 -5.03 -4.99
CA ASN A 198 -10.62 -5.06 -3.96
C ASN A 198 -10.06 -4.37 -2.72
N VAL A 199 -10.91 -3.64 -1.99
CA VAL A 199 -10.56 -2.97 -0.73
C VAL A 199 -11.47 -3.50 0.36
N VAL A 200 -10.90 -4.16 1.35
CA VAL A 200 -11.62 -4.68 2.52
C VAL A 200 -11.22 -3.87 3.75
N GLN A 201 -12.19 -3.13 4.28
CA GLN A 201 -12.08 -2.45 5.56
C GLN A 201 -12.17 -3.42 6.73
N GLY A 202 -11.57 -3.08 7.88
CA GLY A 202 -11.66 -3.87 9.11
C GLY A 202 -10.37 -3.87 9.92
N TYR A 203 -10.38 -4.62 11.03
CA TYR A 203 -9.26 -4.67 11.97
C TYR A 203 -8.14 -5.61 11.52
N GLY A 204 -6.94 -5.44 12.11
CA GLY A 204 -5.82 -6.35 11.86
C GLY A 204 -6.12 -7.79 12.27
N ALA A 205 -6.81 -7.98 13.40
CA ALA A 205 -7.14 -9.28 13.95
C ALA A 205 -8.26 -10.03 13.21
N THR A 206 -9.11 -9.31 12.46
CA THR A 206 -10.22 -9.91 11.70
C THR A 206 -9.89 -9.99 10.22
N ALA A 207 -10.10 -8.91 9.46
CA ALA A 207 -9.86 -8.86 8.02
C ALA A 207 -8.37 -9.08 7.67
N GLY A 208 -7.45 -8.52 8.47
CA GLY A 208 -6.01 -8.67 8.23
C GLY A 208 -5.52 -10.12 8.35
N ASP A 209 -5.82 -10.77 9.47
CA ASP A 209 -5.41 -12.16 9.74
C ASP A 209 -6.06 -13.14 8.74
N ALA A 210 -7.37 -12.99 8.49
CA ALA A 210 -8.08 -13.80 7.50
C ALA A 210 -7.44 -13.68 6.11
N LEU A 211 -7.11 -12.45 5.68
CA LEU A 211 -6.53 -12.20 4.37
C LEU A 211 -5.14 -12.83 4.20
N VAL A 212 -4.25 -12.66 5.17
CA VAL A 212 -2.88 -13.21 5.04
C VAL A 212 -2.85 -14.73 5.10
N ARG A 213 -3.80 -15.36 5.82
CA ARG A 213 -3.93 -16.81 5.94
C ARG A 213 -4.65 -17.46 4.76
N HIS A 214 -5.40 -16.70 3.97
CA HIS A 214 -6.28 -17.25 2.94
C HIS A 214 -5.51 -18.10 1.92
N HIS A 215 -5.95 -19.34 1.69
CA HIS A 215 -5.23 -20.34 0.89
C HIS A 215 -4.95 -19.89 -0.56
N ASP A 216 -5.90 -19.20 -1.20
CA ASP A 216 -5.76 -18.68 -2.57
C ASP A 216 -4.82 -17.46 -2.71
N VAL A 217 -4.40 -16.82 -1.62
CA VAL A 217 -3.42 -15.72 -1.67
C VAL A 217 -2.03 -16.29 -1.96
N ARG A 218 -1.34 -15.78 -2.97
CA ARG A 218 -0.02 -16.28 -3.41
C ARG A 218 1.14 -15.43 -2.92
N ALA A 219 0.89 -14.16 -2.64
CA ALA A 219 1.87 -13.25 -2.08
C ALA A 219 1.25 -12.33 -1.03
N VAL A 220 2.02 -12.03 0.02
CA VAL A 220 1.66 -11.07 1.06
C VAL A 220 2.69 -9.94 1.05
N SER A 221 2.23 -8.71 0.82
CA SER A 221 3.03 -7.51 1.02
C SER A 221 2.52 -6.79 2.26
N PHE A 222 3.27 -6.85 3.36
CA PHE A 222 2.89 -6.24 4.63
C PHE A 222 3.86 -5.12 5.00
N THR A 223 3.31 -4.02 5.49
CA THR A 223 4.07 -2.95 6.12
C THR A 223 3.49 -2.68 7.50
N GLY A 224 4.32 -2.67 8.54
CA GLY A 224 3.86 -2.45 9.91
C GLY A 224 4.81 -2.95 10.98
N GLY A 225 4.27 -3.23 12.18
CA GLY A 225 5.08 -3.61 13.34
C GLY A 225 5.73 -4.98 13.19
N THR A 226 6.96 -5.11 13.72
CA THR A 226 7.75 -6.36 13.69
C THR A 226 7.08 -7.54 14.41
N ALA A 227 6.30 -7.27 15.47
CA ALA A 227 5.53 -8.31 16.15
C ALA A 227 4.45 -8.90 15.23
N THR A 228 3.69 -8.05 14.55
CA THR A 228 2.68 -8.46 13.57
C THR A 228 3.32 -9.19 12.37
N GLY A 229 4.43 -8.66 11.83
CA GLY A 229 5.15 -9.30 10.74
C GLY A 229 5.62 -10.72 11.07
N ARG A 230 6.12 -10.95 12.30
CA ARG A 230 6.45 -12.29 12.79
C ARG A 230 5.23 -13.20 12.88
N ASN A 231 4.10 -12.69 13.38
CA ASN A 231 2.86 -13.44 13.46
C ASN A 231 2.34 -13.85 12.07
N ILE A 232 2.39 -12.94 11.10
CA ILE A 232 2.03 -13.22 9.71
C ILE A 232 2.88 -14.36 9.15
N MET A 233 4.21 -14.27 9.25
CA MET A 233 5.11 -15.32 8.73
C MET A 233 4.87 -16.69 9.40
N LYS A 234 4.49 -16.70 10.68
CA LYS A 234 4.18 -17.94 11.41
C LYS A 234 2.87 -18.59 10.94
N ASN A 235 1.85 -17.80 10.62
CA ASN A 235 0.49 -18.30 10.42
C ASN A 235 0.05 -18.35 8.95
N ALA A 236 0.68 -17.59 8.05
CA ALA A 236 0.25 -17.46 6.65
C ALA A 236 0.77 -18.59 5.73
N GLY A 237 1.69 -19.46 6.18
CA GLY A 237 2.15 -20.62 5.42
C GLY A 237 3.14 -20.31 4.29
N LEU A 238 3.26 -21.18 3.29
CA LEU A 238 4.22 -21.03 2.19
C LEU A 238 3.66 -20.09 1.10
N LYS A 239 4.02 -18.80 1.20
CA LYS A 239 3.67 -17.74 0.24
C LYS A 239 4.92 -16.91 -0.06
N LYS A 240 4.85 -16.05 -1.09
CA LYS A 240 5.86 -15.00 -1.25
C LYS A 240 5.61 -13.88 -0.24
N TYR A 241 6.66 -13.39 0.41
CA TYR A 241 6.55 -12.33 1.41
C TYR A 241 7.40 -11.13 1.03
N SER A 242 6.82 -9.94 1.18
CA SER A 242 7.51 -8.65 1.17
C SER A 242 7.12 -7.95 2.47
N MET A 243 8.09 -7.76 3.35
CA MET A 243 7.87 -7.27 4.72
C MET A 243 8.66 -5.98 4.94
N GLU A 244 7.96 -4.85 5.08
CA GLU A 244 8.56 -3.58 5.49
C GLU A 244 8.21 -3.33 6.96
N LEU A 245 9.20 -3.57 7.84
CA LEU A 245 9.00 -3.57 9.28
C LEU A 245 9.69 -2.36 9.94
N GLY A 246 9.34 -2.10 11.19
CA GLY A 246 9.96 -1.03 11.96
C GLY A 246 11.48 -1.17 12.05
N GLY A 247 12.18 -0.04 11.96
CA GLY A 247 13.64 0.04 12.02
C GLY A 247 14.11 1.15 12.97
N LYS A 248 15.41 1.15 13.26
CA LYS A 248 16.09 2.18 14.05
C LYS A 248 17.27 2.73 13.27
N SER A 249 16.96 3.46 12.21
CA SER A 249 17.93 3.92 11.22
C SER A 249 18.88 4.98 11.81
N PRO A 250 20.21 4.75 11.79
CA PRO A 250 21.18 5.73 12.27
C PRO A 250 21.39 6.87 11.27
N VAL A 251 21.67 8.08 11.77
CA VAL A 251 22.22 9.19 10.97
C VAL A 251 23.62 9.48 11.46
N LEU A 252 24.60 9.31 10.56
CA LEU A 252 26.02 9.52 10.84
C LEU A 252 26.44 10.88 10.28
N ILE A 253 26.97 11.74 11.16
CA ILE A 253 27.51 13.06 10.77
C ILE A 253 29.03 12.95 10.82
N LEU A 254 29.66 13.03 9.65
CA LEU A 254 31.12 13.02 9.50
C LEU A 254 31.64 14.46 9.43
N THR A 255 32.78 14.73 10.05
CA THR A 255 33.42 16.05 10.00
C THR A 255 33.92 16.33 8.59
N MET A 256 33.43 17.40 7.96
CA MET A 256 33.93 17.90 6.68
C MET A 256 34.25 19.40 6.79
N PRO A 257 35.28 19.91 6.10
CA PRO A 257 35.74 21.31 6.24
C PRO A 257 34.70 22.40 5.92
N THR A 258 33.59 22.06 5.28
CA THR A 258 32.61 23.01 4.72
C THR A 258 31.24 23.01 5.39
N LEU A 259 31.02 22.24 6.47
CA LEU A 259 29.71 22.15 7.12
C LEU A 259 29.44 23.38 8.01
N SER A 260 28.64 24.33 7.50
CA SER A 260 28.08 25.41 8.32
C SER A 260 26.99 24.87 9.27
N GLY A 261 26.95 25.35 10.52
CA GLY A 261 26.15 24.79 11.62
C GLY A 261 24.62 24.72 11.42
N ARG A 262 24.06 25.26 10.33
CA ARG A 262 22.62 25.21 10.03
C ARG A 262 22.12 23.83 9.59
N TRP A 263 23.01 22.95 9.12
CA TRP A 263 22.64 21.60 8.66
C TRP A 263 22.30 20.63 9.81
N MET A 264 22.89 20.82 10.99
CA MET A 264 22.73 19.90 12.13
C MET A 264 21.30 19.79 12.68
N GLN A 265 20.49 20.86 12.58
CA GLN A 265 19.14 20.89 13.18
C GLN A 265 18.02 20.34 12.27
N ARG A 266 18.26 20.26 10.95
CA ARG A 266 17.23 19.84 9.97
C ARG A 266 17.29 18.36 9.58
N CYS A 267 18.35 17.65 9.96
CA CYS A 267 18.53 16.26 9.56
C CYS A 267 17.61 15.31 10.35
N SER A 268 16.61 14.76 9.66
CA SER A 268 15.85 13.53 9.95
C SER A 268 14.93 13.49 11.19
N LEU A 269 15.24 14.20 12.27
CA LEU A 269 14.59 14.05 13.58
C LEU A 269 13.12 14.48 13.62
N PHE A 270 12.67 15.32 12.69
CA PHE A 270 11.29 15.81 12.59
C PHE A 270 10.60 15.45 11.26
N SER A 271 11.20 14.55 10.49
CA SER A 271 10.55 13.99 9.29
C SER A 271 9.69 12.78 9.66
N LEU A 272 8.80 12.34 8.76
CA LEU A 272 7.91 11.16 8.82
C LEU A 272 8.44 9.92 9.59
N SER A 273 9.76 9.77 9.64
CA SER A 273 10.52 8.86 10.50
C SER A 273 10.13 8.86 11.99
N THR A 274 9.47 9.90 12.52
CA THR A 274 9.01 9.95 13.92
C THR A 274 7.74 9.12 14.18
N ALA A 275 6.94 8.83 13.15
CA ALA A 275 5.74 7.99 13.21
C ALA A 275 5.95 6.64 12.49
N ASN A 276 7.10 6.01 12.72
CA ASN A 276 7.44 4.72 12.11
C ASN A 276 6.85 3.54 12.90
N ALA A 277 6.08 2.66 12.22
CA ALA A 277 5.75 1.25 12.50
C ALA A 277 5.51 0.77 13.95
N ALA A 278 5.35 1.69 14.90
CA ALA A 278 5.06 1.47 16.30
C ALA A 278 3.58 1.82 16.56
N PRO A 279 2.95 1.22 17.58
CA PRO A 279 1.59 1.58 17.94
C PRO A 279 1.50 3.06 18.41
N PRO A 280 0.34 3.72 18.29
CA PRO A 280 0.19 5.18 18.48
C PRO A 280 0.66 5.67 19.85
N ASP A 281 0.57 4.83 20.87
CA ASP A 281 1.00 5.04 22.26
C ASP A 281 2.51 4.91 22.49
N ARG A 282 3.28 4.50 21.46
CA ARG A 282 4.74 4.27 21.53
C ARG A 282 5.51 4.82 20.33
N ALA A 283 5.02 5.88 19.68
CA ALA A 283 5.82 6.62 18.70
C ALA A 283 7.09 7.17 19.40
N SER A 284 8.20 6.45 19.28
CA SER A 284 9.49 6.84 19.85
C SER A 284 10.33 7.53 18.78
N LEU A 285 10.94 8.66 19.14
CA LEU A 285 11.94 9.37 18.34
C LEU A 285 13.10 8.40 18.01
N SER A 286 13.10 7.80 16.83
CA SER A 286 13.99 6.66 16.54
C SER A 286 15.32 7.04 15.91
N SER A 287 15.53 8.28 15.49
CA SER A 287 16.81 8.73 14.94
C SER A 287 17.73 9.21 16.07
N ARG A 288 18.77 8.42 16.39
CA ARG A 288 19.92 8.92 17.16
C ARG A 288 20.97 9.43 16.18
N ALA A 289 21.34 10.69 16.30
CA ALA A 289 22.50 11.24 15.59
C ALA A 289 23.76 10.83 16.35
N PHE A 290 24.73 10.25 15.65
CA PHE A 290 26.05 9.97 16.18
C PHE A 290 27.07 10.88 15.48
N THR A 291 27.82 11.63 16.28
CA THR A 291 28.99 12.38 15.82
C THR A 291 30.23 11.51 16.06
N LEU A 292 30.95 11.20 14.98
CA LEU A 292 32.24 10.52 15.05
C LEU A 292 33.33 11.57 14.82
N SER A 293 34.08 11.91 15.87
CA SER A 293 35.34 12.63 15.77
C SER A 293 36.48 11.62 15.64
N SER A 294 37.39 11.83 14.67
CA SER A 294 38.67 11.12 14.58
C SER A 294 39.56 11.43 15.78
#